data_AF-A0A2E3DLB8-F1
#
_entry.id   AF-A0A2E3DLB8-F1
#
_cell.length_a   1.000
_cell.length_b   1.000
_cell.length_c   1.000
_cell.angle_alpha   90.00
_cell.angle_beta   90.00
_cell.angle_gamma   90.00
#
_symmetry.space_group_name_H-M   'P 1'
#
loop_
_entity.id
_entity.type
_entity.pdbx_description
1 polymer ?
#
loop_
_entity_poly.entity_id
_entity_poly.type
_entity_poly.pdbx_seq_one_letter_code
_entity_poly.pdbx_strand_id
1 'polypeptide(L)'
;MTYTRLIKTYVFTARIALSFFMLCWYTSQLIAQNNVPTQPLFRPGSTGQVQPAGGLLSVGSNPPRAQSLSRQPGTPGTRGPAQKSNPQTIEDIKKEEQQQHLQYNGLPVVSIEFKGNSFLTGERLYDTIKTRIDRSFDSVIVQEDVRSLYGTGLIRDVQLLIKKSKLGLHLTFEIFERPTIATVRFIGNRMYLDKKLTKETDLKSGDALDLFSIEDATRKIEELYHENGFPKAHVKVLEGLKPGERNVVFYISEGPREKIAAVEVVGNDPYLAQDARLLTLFESKARLSNWIIGGDYIPSKVENDMEKLVTYYRNLGYFQATVGRQIDYDDSGHWVTLRFIVNEGPRYRITNVRIEGNKQVSKDLLSKLITISSGDYFLRNQLGNDLESIKDLYGKLGYIYSKVNTDIRFRETPGELEIVFEVDEGEQFKVGEIAVHIAGISPHTKNSVILNRLSLIPGDLASNQEMRSSERRLRHSSLFNDGAMMGSPPTIVVRTEEIKTQPKKPGLPPAPNPKSATEPTTNTIRGQSPVFSRYEPVNRTSAYPLPQFIQRISNK
;
A
#
# COMPACT_ATOMS: atom_id res chain seq x y z
N MET A 1 57.68 -33.39 6.61
CA MET A 1 57.61 -34.78 6.08
C MET A 1 56.14 -35.20 5.97
N THR A 2 55.34 -34.47 5.18
CA THR A 2 53.89 -34.37 5.44
C THR A 2 53.00 -34.32 4.20
N TYR A 3 53.56 -34.19 2.98
CA TYR A 3 52.78 -34.20 1.73
C TYR A 3 52.53 -35.61 1.18
N THR A 4 53.42 -36.56 1.43
CA THR A 4 53.41 -37.91 0.82
C THR A 4 52.31 -38.86 1.34
N ARG A 5 51.57 -38.48 2.40
CA ARG A 5 50.48 -39.30 2.97
C ARG A 5 49.12 -39.04 2.32
N LEU A 6 48.80 -37.81 1.92
CA LEU A 6 47.49 -37.45 1.34
C LEU A 6 47.22 -38.11 -0.02
N ILE A 7 48.24 -38.20 -0.89
CA ILE A 7 48.11 -38.75 -2.24
C ILE A 7 47.80 -40.26 -2.21
N LYS A 8 48.34 -41.02 -1.24
CA LYS A 8 48.06 -42.46 -1.12
C LYS A 8 46.61 -42.77 -0.77
N THR A 9 45.93 -41.92 0.01
CA THR A 9 44.52 -42.12 0.37
C THR A 9 43.60 -41.97 -0.84
N TYR A 10 43.84 -40.96 -1.68
CA TYR A 10 43.02 -40.67 -2.86
C TYR A 10 43.12 -41.74 -3.95
N VAL A 11 44.31 -42.33 -4.15
CA VAL A 11 44.50 -43.43 -5.11
C VAL A 11 43.83 -44.72 -4.62
N PHE A 12 43.65 -44.90 -3.31
CA PHE A 12 43.00 -46.09 -2.76
C PHE A 12 41.48 -46.03 -2.90
N THR A 13 40.84 -44.88 -2.64
CA THR A 13 39.39 -44.70 -2.83
C THR A 13 38.99 -44.78 -4.31
N ALA A 14 39.78 -44.20 -5.22
CA ALA A 14 39.53 -44.28 -6.65
C ALA A 14 39.53 -45.73 -7.19
N ARG A 15 40.38 -46.61 -6.66
CA ARG A 15 40.41 -48.03 -7.04
C ARG A 15 39.17 -48.81 -6.58
N ILE A 16 38.62 -48.48 -5.40
CA ILE A 16 37.40 -49.12 -4.89
C ILE A 16 36.17 -48.74 -5.74
N ALA A 17 36.07 -47.46 -6.16
CA ALA A 17 35.00 -46.99 -7.02
C ALA A 17 34.98 -47.69 -8.39
N LEU A 18 36.15 -47.91 -9.01
CA LEU A 18 36.26 -48.59 -10.30
C LEU A 18 35.83 -50.07 -10.21
N SER A 19 36.14 -50.75 -9.11
CA SER A 19 35.75 -52.15 -8.87
C SER A 19 34.24 -52.33 -8.75
N PHE A 20 33.53 -51.39 -8.13
CA PHE A 20 32.06 -51.44 -8.05
C PHE A 20 31.38 -51.24 -9.41
N PHE A 21 31.94 -50.35 -10.26
CA PHE A 21 31.37 -50.09 -11.59
C PHE A 21 31.46 -51.31 -12.52
N MET A 22 32.55 -52.09 -12.41
CA MET A 22 32.70 -53.36 -13.12
C MET A 22 31.65 -54.41 -12.70
N LEU A 23 31.34 -54.49 -11.39
CA LEU A 23 30.41 -55.50 -10.88
C LEU A 23 28.97 -55.28 -11.36
N CYS A 24 28.52 -54.02 -11.37
CA CYS A 24 27.15 -53.67 -11.80
C CYS A 24 26.91 -53.83 -13.31
N TRP A 25 27.96 -53.86 -14.14
CA TRP A 25 27.80 -54.05 -15.59
C TRP A 25 27.63 -55.53 -15.97
N TYR A 26 28.23 -56.44 -15.18
CA TYR A 26 28.09 -57.89 -15.41
C TYR A 26 26.68 -58.43 -15.08
N THR A 27 25.92 -57.71 -14.23
CA THR A 27 24.55 -58.10 -13.85
C THR A 27 23.49 -57.81 -14.92
N SER A 28 23.82 -57.19 -16.06
CA SER A 28 22.85 -56.85 -17.12
C SER A 28 22.38 -58.03 -17.98
N GLN A 29 22.94 -59.24 -17.88
CA GLN A 29 22.74 -60.30 -18.88
C GLN A 29 21.92 -61.54 -18.45
N LEU A 30 21.44 -61.62 -17.21
CA LEU A 30 20.86 -62.88 -16.67
C LEU A 30 19.34 -62.90 -16.43
N ILE A 31 18.62 -61.80 -16.74
CA ILE A 31 17.17 -61.66 -16.48
C ILE A 31 16.37 -61.44 -17.78
N ALA A 32 17.02 -61.31 -18.93
CA ALA A 32 16.38 -61.01 -20.23
C ALA A 32 15.89 -62.26 -21.02
N GLN A 33 15.51 -63.33 -20.32
CA GLN A 33 14.87 -64.52 -20.92
C GLN A 33 13.69 -64.99 -20.06
N ASN A 34 12.65 -65.51 -20.72
CA ASN A 34 11.36 -65.97 -20.19
C ASN A 34 10.33 -64.88 -19.81
N ASN A 35 9.47 -64.49 -20.75
CA ASN A 35 8.01 -64.78 -20.68
C ASN A 35 7.20 -64.21 -21.86
N VAL A 36 6.49 -65.08 -22.56
CA VAL A 36 5.51 -64.90 -23.67
C VAL A 36 4.61 -66.17 -23.59
N PRO A 37 3.26 -66.16 -23.78
CA PRO A 37 2.40 -65.35 -24.68
C PRO A 37 1.36 -64.51 -23.88
N THR A 38 0.18 -64.05 -24.33
CA THR A 38 -0.72 -64.42 -25.46
C THR A 38 -1.71 -63.29 -25.84
N GLN A 39 -2.45 -63.47 -26.92
CA GLN A 39 -3.68 -62.73 -27.30
C GLN A 39 -4.79 -63.73 -27.71
N PRO A 40 -6.06 -63.28 -27.79
CA PRO A 40 -6.93 -63.77 -28.87
C PRO A 40 -7.79 -62.70 -29.58
N LEU A 41 -7.64 -62.67 -30.92
CA LEU A 41 -8.69 -62.64 -31.96
C LEU A 41 -9.68 -61.46 -32.16
N PHE A 42 -9.56 -60.87 -33.36
CA PHE A 42 -10.57 -60.29 -34.27
C PHE A 42 -11.80 -61.21 -34.55
N ARG A 43 -12.95 -60.88 -35.21
CA ARG A 43 -13.46 -59.84 -36.18
C ARG A 43 -15.04 -59.99 -36.23
N PRO A 44 -15.82 -59.52 -37.24
CA PRO A 44 -16.03 -58.17 -37.82
C PRO A 44 -17.53 -57.69 -37.79
N GLY A 45 -17.79 -56.42 -38.19
CA GLY A 45 -19.11 -55.76 -38.11
C GLY A 45 -20.18 -55.94 -39.22
N SER A 46 -21.20 -55.08 -39.19
CA SER A 46 -22.32 -54.99 -40.13
C SER A 46 -22.84 -53.53 -40.29
N THR A 47 -23.83 -53.28 -41.16
CA THR A 47 -23.87 -52.06 -42.00
C THR A 47 -25.27 -51.46 -42.25
N GLY A 48 -25.39 -50.11 -42.21
CA GLY A 48 -26.51 -49.31 -42.77
C GLY A 48 -27.77 -49.15 -41.89
N GLN A 49 -28.78 -48.32 -42.24
CA GLN A 49 -28.80 -47.09 -43.06
C GLN A 49 -30.16 -46.34 -42.89
N VAL A 50 -30.18 -45.00 -43.11
CA VAL A 50 -31.31 -44.15 -43.61
C VAL A 50 -32.72 -44.21 -42.92
N GLN A 51 -33.08 -43.13 -42.19
CA GLN A 51 -34.20 -42.15 -42.39
C GLN A 51 -35.54 -42.54 -43.11
N PRO A 52 -36.67 -41.77 -42.98
CA PRO A 52 -36.94 -40.55 -42.18
C PRO A 52 -38.34 -40.45 -41.46
N ALA A 53 -38.61 -39.26 -40.88
CA ALA A 53 -39.89 -38.52 -40.85
C ALA A 53 -41.01 -38.79 -39.80
N GLY A 54 -41.27 -37.75 -38.98
CA GLY A 54 -42.62 -37.17 -38.81
C GLY A 54 -43.41 -37.47 -37.52
N GLY A 55 -43.83 -36.42 -36.80
CA GLY A 55 -44.89 -36.52 -35.76
C GLY A 55 -44.74 -35.56 -34.58
N LEU A 56 -45.77 -34.74 -34.32
CA LEU A 56 -45.85 -33.79 -33.20
C LEU A 56 -45.93 -34.48 -31.83
N LEU A 57 -45.36 -33.86 -30.78
CA LEU A 57 -46.15 -33.16 -29.75
C LEU A 57 -45.23 -32.40 -28.76
N SER A 58 -45.73 -31.30 -28.20
CA SER A 58 -44.97 -30.40 -27.31
C SER A 58 -45.50 -30.41 -25.88
N VAL A 59 -44.60 -30.59 -24.90
CA VAL A 59 -44.80 -30.14 -23.51
C VAL A 59 -43.51 -29.48 -23.05
N GLY A 60 -43.60 -28.28 -22.49
CA GLY A 60 -42.49 -27.56 -21.87
C GLY A 60 -42.84 -27.13 -20.46
N SER A 61 -41.86 -27.13 -19.55
CA SER A 61 -42.05 -26.81 -18.14
C SER A 61 -41.05 -25.75 -17.67
N ASN A 62 -41.54 -24.53 -17.42
CA ASN A 62 -40.81 -23.46 -16.74
C ASN A 62 -41.40 -23.22 -15.33
N PRO A 63 -40.60 -22.78 -14.35
CA PRO A 63 -41.07 -22.57 -12.98
C PRO A 63 -41.99 -21.33 -12.83
N PRO A 64 -42.84 -21.29 -11.80
CA PRO A 64 -43.92 -20.30 -11.69
C PRO A 64 -43.46 -18.92 -11.20
N ARG A 65 -44.17 -17.88 -11.67
CA ARG A 65 -44.01 -16.48 -11.29
C ARG A 65 -45.12 -16.09 -10.28
N ALA A 66 -44.77 -15.36 -9.22
CA ALA A 66 -45.71 -15.00 -8.15
C ALA A 66 -46.87 -14.12 -8.65
N GLN A 67 -48.07 -14.34 -8.09
CA GLN A 67 -49.29 -13.63 -8.45
C GLN A 67 -49.50 -12.34 -7.63
N SER A 68 -49.94 -11.27 -8.29
CA SER A 68 -50.28 -9.99 -7.65
C SER A 68 -51.71 -10.00 -7.09
N LEU A 69 -51.85 -9.90 -5.77
CA LEU A 69 -53.15 -9.74 -5.10
C LEU A 69 -53.72 -8.33 -5.31
N SER A 70 -54.81 -8.22 -6.06
CA SER A 70 -55.62 -7.00 -6.11
C SER A 70 -56.47 -6.86 -4.84
N ARG A 71 -56.52 -5.66 -4.26
CA ARG A 71 -57.46 -5.28 -3.18
C ARG A 71 -58.15 -3.97 -3.53
N GLN A 72 -59.39 -3.83 -3.08
CA GLN A 72 -60.29 -2.74 -3.46
C GLN A 72 -59.86 -1.37 -2.89
N PRO A 73 -60.21 -0.24 -3.55
CA PRO A 73 -60.01 1.09 -2.99
C PRO A 73 -60.95 1.35 -1.80
N GLY A 74 -60.39 1.77 -0.67
CA GLY A 74 -61.15 2.31 0.47
C GLY A 74 -61.40 3.82 0.33
N THR A 75 -62.38 4.34 1.07
CA THR A 75 -62.78 5.76 1.05
C THR A 75 -61.70 6.72 1.59
N PRO A 76 -61.65 7.98 1.14
CA PRO A 76 -60.64 8.94 1.61
C PRO A 76 -60.93 9.41 3.04
N GLY A 77 -60.02 9.09 3.97
CA GLY A 77 -60.03 9.64 5.33
C GLY A 77 -59.32 11.00 5.37
N THR A 78 -59.98 12.02 5.92
CA THR A 78 -59.45 13.39 6.02
C THR A 78 -58.18 13.47 6.86
N ARG A 79 -57.04 13.82 6.25
CA ARG A 79 -55.84 14.22 7.00
C ARG A 79 -55.91 15.71 7.33
N GLY A 80 -55.76 16.05 8.62
CA GLY A 80 -55.46 17.41 9.04
C GLY A 80 -54.07 17.88 8.53
N PRO A 81 -53.81 19.19 8.51
CA PRO A 81 -52.54 19.72 8.02
C PRO A 81 -51.37 19.29 8.91
N ALA A 82 -50.33 18.73 8.30
CA ALA A 82 -49.10 18.39 9.01
C ALA A 82 -48.39 19.69 9.46
N GLN A 83 -48.09 19.79 10.76
CA GLN A 83 -47.18 20.83 11.26
C GLN A 83 -45.78 20.60 10.69
N LYS A 84 -45.14 21.66 10.20
CA LYS A 84 -43.75 21.61 9.74
C LYS A 84 -42.79 21.57 10.94
N SER A 85 -42.46 20.38 11.43
CA SER A 85 -41.19 20.17 12.12
C SER A 85 -40.09 20.04 11.07
N ASN A 86 -39.08 20.90 11.12
CA ASN A 86 -37.82 20.65 10.42
C ASN A 86 -37.16 19.43 11.07
N PRO A 87 -36.58 18.48 10.31
CA PRO A 87 -35.67 17.50 10.89
C PRO A 87 -34.40 18.25 11.34
N GLN A 88 -34.20 18.40 12.65
CA GLN A 88 -32.90 18.83 13.20
C GLN A 88 -31.84 17.80 12.80
N THR A 89 -30.64 18.25 12.43
CA THR A 89 -29.52 17.35 12.14
C THR A 89 -29.05 16.72 13.45
N ILE A 90 -28.43 15.53 13.39
CA ILE A 90 -27.79 14.90 14.56
C ILE A 90 -26.71 15.83 15.18
N GLU A 91 -26.11 16.72 14.38
CA GLU A 91 -25.22 17.76 14.91
C GLU A 91 -25.93 18.88 15.68
N ASP A 92 -27.18 19.19 15.36
CA ASP A 92 -27.90 20.32 15.95
C ASP A 92 -28.44 19.94 17.32
N ILE A 93 -28.95 18.71 17.45
CA ILE A 93 -29.30 18.08 18.73
C ILE A 93 -28.07 18.08 19.67
N LYS A 94 -26.90 17.65 19.16
CA LYS A 94 -25.65 17.63 19.93
C LYS A 94 -25.17 19.03 20.34
N LYS A 95 -25.44 20.08 19.55
CA LYS A 95 -25.14 21.48 19.91
C LYS A 95 -26.08 21.98 21.02
N GLU A 96 -27.37 21.62 20.97
CA GLU A 96 -28.35 21.96 22.01
C GLU A 96 -28.05 21.25 23.35
N GLU A 97 -27.67 19.96 23.31
CA GLU A 97 -27.18 19.21 24.49
C GLU A 97 -25.93 19.87 25.10
N GLN A 98 -24.92 20.19 24.28
CA GLN A 98 -23.70 20.86 24.74
C GLN A 98 -23.99 22.22 25.40
N GLN A 99 -24.93 23.01 24.87
CA GLN A 99 -25.34 24.28 25.47
C GLN A 99 -26.04 24.11 26.83
N GLN A 100 -26.85 23.06 27.01
CA GLN A 100 -27.45 22.74 28.31
C GLN A 100 -26.39 22.34 29.35
N HIS A 101 -25.39 21.53 28.97
CA HIS A 101 -24.32 21.13 29.89
C HIS A 101 -23.49 22.31 30.42
N LEU A 102 -23.28 23.37 29.63
CA LEU A 102 -22.58 24.58 30.07
C LEU A 102 -23.28 25.32 31.23
N GLN A 103 -24.60 25.17 31.40
CA GLN A 103 -25.37 25.84 32.46
C GLN A 103 -25.04 25.32 33.88
N TYR A 104 -24.33 24.19 33.98
CA TYR A 104 -24.08 23.48 35.23
C TYR A 104 -22.64 23.62 35.76
N ASN A 105 -21.75 24.26 34.99
CA ASN A 105 -20.33 24.42 35.35
C ASN A 105 -20.15 25.16 36.70
N GLY A 106 -19.24 24.65 37.53
CA GLY A 106 -18.91 25.18 38.85
C GLY A 106 -19.71 24.60 40.02
N LEU A 107 -20.92 24.07 39.80
CA LEU A 107 -21.75 23.47 40.86
C LEU A 107 -21.16 22.14 41.35
N PRO A 108 -21.24 21.79 42.65
CA PRO A 108 -20.67 20.55 43.18
C PRO A 108 -21.45 19.31 42.70
N VAL A 109 -20.71 18.23 42.40
CA VAL A 109 -21.26 16.91 42.08
C VAL A 109 -21.53 16.16 43.39
N VAL A 110 -22.80 15.91 43.68
CA VAL A 110 -23.29 15.28 44.92
C VAL A 110 -23.34 13.76 44.80
N SER A 111 -23.62 13.22 43.60
CA SER A 111 -23.56 11.78 43.35
C SER A 111 -23.27 11.47 41.89
N ILE A 112 -22.62 10.33 41.67
CA ILE A 112 -22.40 9.71 40.37
C ILE A 112 -23.06 8.33 40.41
N GLU A 113 -23.91 8.04 39.43
CA GLU A 113 -24.68 6.80 39.31
C GLU A 113 -24.47 6.22 37.90
N PHE A 114 -24.27 4.91 37.80
CA PHE A 114 -24.19 4.20 36.52
C PHE A 114 -25.44 3.33 36.33
N LYS A 115 -25.96 3.28 35.10
CA LYS A 115 -27.13 2.46 34.71
C LYS A 115 -26.90 1.78 33.38
N GLY A 116 -27.59 0.66 33.15
CA GLY A 116 -27.46 -0.15 31.92
C GLY A 116 -26.20 -1.03 31.87
N ASN A 117 -25.22 -0.80 32.74
CA ASN A 117 -24.07 -1.69 32.90
C ASN A 117 -24.50 -3.08 33.41
N SER A 118 -23.91 -4.12 32.83
CA SER A 118 -24.27 -5.53 33.04
C SER A 118 -23.04 -6.42 33.22
N PHE A 119 -21.94 -6.10 32.52
CA PHE A 119 -20.66 -6.79 32.59
C PHE A 119 -19.53 -5.90 33.13
N LEU A 120 -19.65 -4.57 33.03
CA LEU A 120 -18.74 -3.62 33.66
C LEU A 120 -19.20 -3.33 35.09
N THR A 121 -18.29 -3.52 36.06
CA THR A 121 -18.55 -3.14 37.46
C THR A 121 -18.58 -1.62 37.61
N GLY A 122 -19.43 -1.11 38.50
CA GLY A 122 -19.52 0.32 38.78
C GLY A 122 -18.18 0.92 39.25
N GLU A 123 -17.36 0.14 39.93
CA GLU A 123 -15.98 0.45 40.32
C GLU A 123 -15.09 0.71 39.10
N ARG A 124 -15.01 -0.23 38.14
CA ARG A 124 -14.23 -0.09 36.90
C ARG A 124 -14.69 1.11 36.06
N LEU A 125 -15.99 1.42 36.07
CA LEU A 125 -16.55 2.60 35.41
C LEU A 125 -16.14 3.89 36.13
N TYR A 126 -16.16 3.90 37.47
CA TYR A 126 -15.73 5.04 38.30
C TYR A 126 -14.23 5.33 38.17
N ASP A 127 -13.40 4.29 38.06
CA ASP A 127 -11.96 4.40 37.79
C ASP A 127 -11.64 4.93 36.39
N THR A 128 -12.49 4.63 35.40
CA THR A 128 -12.31 5.08 34.01
C THR A 128 -12.59 6.58 33.82
N ILE A 129 -13.49 7.15 34.63
CA ILE A 129 -13.81 8.58 34.63
C ILE A 129 -12.89 9.37 35.59
N LYS A 130 -12.76 10.69 35.37
CA LYS A 130 -12.02 11.65 36.20
C LYS A 130 -12.93 12.51 37.10
N THR A 131 -14.21 12.67 36.74
CA THR A 131 -15.20 13.35 37.58
C THR A 131 -15.35 12.60 38.91
N ARG A 132 -15.41 13.34 40.02
CA ARG A 132 -15.53 12.79 41.38
C ARG A 132 -16.57 13.56 42.17
N ILE A 133 -17.14 12.90 43.16
CA ILE A 133 -18.05 13.51 44.15
C ILE A 133 -17.29 14.63 44.90
N ASP A 134 -18.02 15.63 45.38
CA ASP A 134 -17.54 16.84 46.07
C ASP A 134 -16.58 17.74 45.27
N ARG A 135 -16.48 17.53 43.95
CA ARG A 135 -15.82 18.46 43.02
C ARG A 135 -16.85 19.27 42.23
N SER A 136 -16.46 20.47 41.82
CA SER A 136 -17.22 21.25 40.83
C SER A 136 -17.33 20.51 39.50
N PHE A 137 -18.53 20.52 38.92
CA PHE A 137 -18.80 20.03 37.58
C PHE A 137 -18.08 20.89 36.54
N ASP A 138 -17.45 20.22 35.57
CA ASP A 138 -16.81 20.81 34.40
C ASP A 138 -17.18 19.99 33.17
N SER A 139 -17.90 20.63 32.25
CA SER A 139 -18.29 20.08 30.95
C SER A 139 -17.12 19.52 30.12
N VAL A 140 -15.90 20.04 30.29
CA VAL A 140 -14.71 19.57 29.55
C VAL A 140 -14.21 18.24 30.12
N ILE A 141 -14.10 18.14 31.44
CA ILE A 141 -13.74 16.89 32.13
C ILE A 141 -14.79 15.82 31.84
N VAL A 142 -16.06 16.17 31.87
CA VAL A 142 -17.17 15.24 31.58
C VAL A 142 -17.17 14.76 30.12
N GLN A 143 -16.79 15.61 29.16
CA GLN A 143 -16.59 15.16 27.76
C GLN A 143 -15.35 14.27 27.61
N GLU A 144 -14.29 14.51 28.39
CA GLU A 144 -13.12 13.62 28.44
C GLU A 144 -13.45 12.26 29.08
N ASP A 145 -14.32 12.25 30.09
CA ASP A 145 -14.82 11.04 30.76
C ASP A 145 -15.66 10.18 29.82
N VAL A 146 -16.60 10.80 29.09
CA VAL A 146 -17.38 10.12 28.04
C VAL A 146 -16.44 9.58 26.95
N ARG A 147 -15.44 10.35 26.50
CA ARG A 147 -14.41 9.87 25.57
C ARG A 147 -13.59 8.71 26.14
N SER A 148 -13.28 8.71 27.44
CA SER A 148 -12.51 7.66 28.11
C SER A 148 -13.32 6.36 28.24
N LEU A 149 -14.61 6.47 28.55
CA LEU A 149 -15.56 5.36 28.53
C LEU A 149 -15.68 4.74 27.13
N TYR A 150 -15.84 5.55 26.07
CA TYR A 150 -15.77 5.07 24.69
C TYR A 150 -14.41 4.45 24.34
N GLY A 151 -13.31 5.02 24.84
CA GLY A 151 -11.94 4.55 24.67
C GLY A 151 -11.66 3.16 25.25
N THR A 152 -12.54 2.63 26.11
CA THR A 152 -12.47 1.23 26.56
C THR A 152 -12.77 0.22 25.44
N GLY A 153 -13.45 0.63 24.36
CA GLY A 153 -13.94 -0.25 23.30
C GLY A 153 -15.12 -1.15 23.69
N LEU A 154 -15.40 -1.31 25.00
CA LEU A 154 -16.44 -2.19 25.54
C LEU A 154 -17.84 -1.55 25.59
N ILE A 155 -17.93 -0.26 25.29
CA ILE A 155 -19.17 0.52 25.34
C ILE A 155 -19.61 0.91 23.91
N ARG A 156 -20.93 0.85 23.68
CA ARG A 156 -21.57 1.19 22.40
C ARG A 156 -22.08 2.63 22.40
N ASP A 157 -22.68 3.07 23.51
CA ASP A 157 -23.23 4.41 23.70
C ASP A 157 -23.20 4.80 25.19
N VAL A 158 -23.07 6.09 25.49
CA VAL A 158 -23.08 6.69 26.83
C VAL A 158 -23.92 7.97 26.79
N GLN A 159 -25.01 7.99 27.55
CA GLN A 159 -25.90 9.14 27.68
C GLN A 159 -25.81 9.69 29.10
N LEU A 160 -25.69 11.02 29.24
CA LEU A 160 -25.52 11.69 30.53
C LEU A 160 -26.79 12.44 30.93
N LEU A 161 -27.47 11.96 31.97
CA LEU A 161 -28.60 12.65 32.56
C LEU A 161 -28.13 13.44 33.80
N ILE A 162 -28.31 14.76 33.76
CA ILE A 162 -27.99 15.66 34.88
C ILE A 162 -29.27 16.05 35.61
N LYS A 163 -29.31 15.85 36.94
CA LYS A 163 -30.43 16.28 37.79
C LYS A 163 -29.93 17.22 38.87
N LYS A 164 -30.40 18.47 38.84
CA LYS A 164 -30.07 19.51 39.82
C LYS A 164 -30.92 19.35 41.08
N SER A 165 -30.27 19.36 42.25
CA SER A 165 -30.92 19.36 43.57
C SER A 165 -30.58 20.63 44.35
N LYS A 166 -31.04 20.73 45.61
CA LYS A 166 -30.70 21.83 46.52
C LYS A 166 -29.24 21.79 47.01
N LEU A 167 -28.55 20.66 46.86
CA LEU A 167 -27.18 20.45 47.33
C LEU A 167 -26.14 20.50 46.21
N GLY A 168 -26.56 20.38 44.95
CA GLY A 168 -25.66 20.36 43.79
C GLY A 168 -26.24 19.55 42.63
N LEU A 169 -25.41 18.74 41.99
CA LEU A 169 -25.75 17.95 40.81
C LEU A 169 -25.66 16.45 41.06
N HIS A 170 -26.66 15.72 40.59
CA HIS A 170 -26.64 14.26 40.49
C HIS A 170 -26.41 13.90 39.03
N LEU A 171 -25.36 13.12 38.76
CA LEU A 171 -25.00 12.65 37.42
C LEU A 171 -25.38 11.17 37.29
N THR A 172 -26.24 10.85 36.33
CA THR A 172 -26.55 9.47 35.96
C THR A 172 -25.97 9.21 34.56
N PHE A 173 -25.00 8.31 34.46
CA PHE A 173 -24.46 7.80 33.19
C PHE A 173 -25.25 6.56 32.79
N GLU A 174 -26.07 6.67 31.74
CA GLU A 174 -26.77 5.54 31.13
C GLU A 174 -25.88 4.94 30.03
N ILE A 175 -25.42 3.71 30.27
CA ILE A 175 -24.39 3.03 29.49
C ILE A 175 -25.04 1.88 28.71
N PHE A 176 -24.81 1.86 27.42
CA PHE A 176 -25.13 0.71 26.56
C PHE A 176 -23.83 -0.05 26.28
N GLU A 177 -23.59 -1.13 27.00
CA GLU A 177 -22.44 -2.01 26.78
C GLU A 177 -22.50 -2.70 25.41
N ARG A 178 -21.34 -3.06 24.88
CA ARG A 178 -21.24 -4.06 23.80
C ARG A 178 -21.32 -5.46 24.41
N PRO A 179 -21.86 -6.46 23.68
CA PRO A 179 -21.64 -7.86 24.07
C PRO A 179 -20.14 -8.14 24.17
N THR A 180 -19.72 -8.92 25.17
CA THR A 180 -18.32 -9.29 25.40
C THR A 180 -18.10 -10.77 25.21
N ILE A 181 -16.93 -11.12 24.64
CA ILE A 181 -16.50 -12.50 24.38
C ILE A 181 -16.31 -13.21 25.72
N ALA A 182 -17.08 -14.28 25.96
CA ALA A 182 -17.01 -15.11 27.15
C ALA A 182 -15.98 -16.24 27.03
N THR A 183 -15.86 -16.84 25.84
CA THR A 183 -14.78 -17.77 25.49
C THR A 183 -14.44 -17.66 24.01
N VAL A 184 -13.17 -17.92 23.66
CA VAL A 184 -12.74 -18.23 22.29
C VAL A 184 -12.34 -19.70 22.26
N ARG A 185 -12.83 -20.46 21.28
CA ARG A 185 -12.50 -21.89 21.11
C ARG A 185 -12.14 -22.19 19.66
N PHE A 186 -11.14 -23.05 19.47
CA PHE A 186 -10.73 -23.55 18.17
C PHE A 186 -11.07 -25.04 18.07
N ILE A 187 -11.50 -25.50 16.90
CA ILE A 187 -11.88 -26.89 16.63
C ILE A 187 -11.27 -27.29 15.29
N GLY A 188 -10.60 -28.45 15.23
CA GLY A 188 -10.04 -28.99 13.99
C GLY A 188 -8.57 -28.61 13.75
N ASN A 189 -8.01 -27.67 14.51
CA ASN A 189 -6.58 -27.38 14.54
C ASN A 189 -5.79 -28.56 15.13
N ARG A 190 -4.95 -29.19 14.30
CA ARG A 190 -4.04 -30.28 14.65
C ARG A 190 -2.58 -29.85 14.53
N MET A 191 -2.28 -28.94 13.61
CA MET A 191 -0.94 -28.41 13.36
C MET A 191 -0.56 -27.30 14.36
N TYR A 192 -1.52 -26.48 14.81
CA TYR A 192 -1.27 -25.39 15.75
C TYR A 192 -2.11 -25.47 17.02
N LEU A 193 -1.44 -25.30 18.17
CA LEU A 193 -2.07 -25.17 19.47
C LEU A 193 -2.90 -23.87 19.55
N ASP A 194 -4.03 -23.93 20.24
CA ASP A 194 -4.94 -22.81 20.53
C ASP A 194 -4.17 -21.54 20.96
N LYS A 195 -3.17 -21.68 21.85
CA LYS A 195 -2.33 -20.57 22.33
C LYS A 195 -1.58 -19.83 21.21
N LYS A 196 -1.25 -20.47 20.09
CA LYS A 196 -0.69 -19.79 18.91
C LYS A 196 -1.81 -19.03 18.18
N LEU A 197 -2.94 -19.69 17.95
CA LEU A 197 -4.09 -19.11 17.25
C LEU A 197 -4.63 -17.87 17.98
N THR A 198 -4.87 -17.95 19.31
CA THR A 198 -5.25 -16.81 20.16
C THR A 198 -4.27 -15.63 20.04
N LYS A 199 -2.96 -15.91 19.90
CA LYS A 199 -1.94 -14.87 19.73
C LYS A 199 -2.01 -14.23 18.35
N GLU A 200 -2.29 -15.00 17.30
CA GLU A 200 -2.41 -14.49 15.92
C GLU A 200 -3.71 -13.68 15.73
N THR A 201 -4.82 -14.12 16.32
CA THR A 201 -6.13 -13.47 16.20
C THR A 201 -6.26 -12.18 16.99
N ASP A 202 -5.36 -11.92 17.94
CA ASP A 202 -5.48 -10.96 19.05
C ASP A 202 -6.70 -11.13 19.99
N LEU A 203 -7.80 -11.75 19.55
CA LEU A 203 -9.03 -11.98 20.32
C LEU A 203 -8.82 -12.73 21.65
N LYS A 204 -9.40 -12.20 22.73
CA LYS A 204 -9.35 -12.76 24.10
C LYS A 204 -10.74 -12.75 24.75
N SER A 205 -10.87 -13.54 25.81
CA SER A 205 -12.01 -13.45 26.73
C SER A 205 -12.03 -12.08 27.41
N GLY A 206 -13.18 -11.41 27.40
CA GLY A 206 -13.39 -10.06 27.93
C GLY A 206 -13.37 -8.95 26.89
N ASP A 207 -12.88 -9.22 25.67
CA ASP A 207 -12.90 -8.25 24.57
C ASP A 207 -14.34 -8.01 24.07
N ALA A 208 -14.57 -6.91 23.35
CA ALA A 208 -15.84 -6.65 22.69
C ALA A 208 -16.09 -7.69 21.58
N LEU A 209 -17.28 -8.26 21.56
CA LEU A 209 -17.76 -9.11 20.47
C LEU A 209 -18.15 -8.21 19.29
N ASP A 210 -17.20 -7.98 18.39
CA ASP A 210 -17.36 -7.22 17.15
C ASP A 210 -17.20 -8.15 15.94
N LEU A 211 -18.10 -8.03 14.96
CA LEU A 211 -18.08 -8.84 13.74
C LEU A 211 -16.79 -8.61 12.95
N PHE A 212 -16.33 -7.36 12.86
CA PHE A 212 -15.09 -7.04 12.14
C PHE A 212 -13.87 -7.74 12.74
N SER A 213 -13.78 -7.82 14.08
CA SER A 213 -12.70 -8.52 14.76
C SER A 213 -12.78 -10.05 14.61
N ILE A 214 -13.99 -10.61 14.46
CA ILE A 214 -14.19 -12.04 14.16
C ILE A 214 -13.79 -12.36 12.71
N GLU A 215 -14.14 -11.51 11.76
CA GLU A 215 -13.77 -11.64 10.34
C GLU A 215 -12.25 -11.47 10.14
N ASP A 216 -11.64 -10.47 10.79
CA ASP A 216 -10.19 -10.26 10.80
C ASP A 216 -9.45 -11.47 11.41
N ALA A 217 -9.94 -12.00 12.54
CA ALA A 217 -9.40 -13.20 13.15
C ALA A 217 -9.55 -14.44 12.23
N THR A 218 -10.70 -14.61 11.57
CA THR A 218 -10.92 -15.70 10.61
C THR A 218 -9.88 -15.64 9.49
N ARG A 219 -9.71 -14.46 8.88
CA ARG A 219 -8.73 -14.20 7.81
C ARG A 219 -7.29 -14.44 8.27
N LYS A 220 -6.89 -13.91 9.43
CA LYS A 220 -5.55 -14.12 10.01
C LYS A 220 -5.23 -15.61 10.23
N ILE A 221 -6.20 -16.42 10.64
CA ILE A 221 -6.01 -17.87 10.78
C ILE A 221 -5.80 -18.51 9.39
N GLU A 222 -6.63 -18.18 8.39
CA GLU A 222 -6.46 -18.70 7.02
C GLU A 222 -5.10 -18.31 6.42
N GLU A 223 -4.72 -17.03 6.53
CA GLU A 223 -3.40 -16.51 6.12
C GLU A 223 -2.25 -17.27 6.80
N LEU A 224 -2.32 -17.49 8.11
CA LEU A 224 -1.32 -18.26 8.87
C LEU A 224 -1.15 -19.69 8.33
N TYR A 225 -2.24 -20.37 7.96
CA TYR A 225 -2.17 -21.72 7.39
C TYR A 225 -1.65 -21.69 5.94
N HIS A 226 -2.10 -20.74 5.12
CA HIS A 226 -1.68 -20.60 3.71
C HIS A 226 -0.18 -20.29 3.60
N GLU A 227 0.36 -19.41 4.45
CA GLU A 227 1.80 -19.10 4.52
C GLU A 227 2.67 -20.29 4.95
N ASN A 228 2.08 -21.30 5.60
CA ASN A 228 2.78 -22.47 6.14
C ASN A 228 2.55 -23.76 5.32
N GLY A 229 2.05 -23.62 4.09
CA GLY A 229 1.91 -24.73 3.14
C GLY A 229 0.58 -25.46 3.19
N PHE A 230 -0.48 -24.85 3.74
CA PHE A 230 -1.84 -25.41 3.73
C PHE A 230 -2.77 -24.55 2.86
N PRO A 231 -2.61 -24.53 1.51
CA PRO A 231 -3.37 -23.64 0.62
C PRO A 231 -4.85 -24.00 0.50
N LYS A 232 -5.26 -25.17 1.01
CA LYS A 232 -6.64 -25.63 1.10
C LYS A 232 -7.25 -25.42 2.49
N ALA A 233 -6.56 -24.70 3.38
CA ALA A 233 -7.08 -24.38 4.70
C ALA A 233 -8.25 -23.38 4.61
N HIS A 234 -9.30 -23.63 5.38
CA HIS A 234 -10.48 -22.77 5.44
C HIS A 234 -11.09 -22.78 6.86
N VAL A 235 -11.55 -21.62 7.33
CA VAL A 235 -12.07 -21.38 8.67
C VAL A 235 -13.53 -20.95 8.62
N LYS A 236 -14.36 -21.49 9.52
CA LYS A 236 -15.79 -21.17 9.66
C LYS A 236 -16.12 -20.82 11.09
N VAL A 237 -16.87 -19.74 11.29
CA VAL A 237 -17.38 -19.35 12.61
C VAL A 237 -18.70 -20.09 12.88
N LEU A 238 -18.77 -20.84 13.98
CA LEU A 238 -19.97 -21.62 14.37
C LEU A 238 -20.83 -20.91 15.42
N GLU A 239 -20.18 -20.20 16.35
CA GLU A 239 -20.78 -19.38 17.41
C GLU A 239 -20.11 -18.01 17.41
N GLY A 240 -20.87 -16.95 17.73
CA GLY A 240 -20.38 -15.57 17.85
C GLY A 240 -20.97 -14.60 16.83
N LEU A 241 -21.84 -15.07 15.93
CA LEU A 241 -22.44 -14.26 14.86
C LEU A 241 -23.91 -13.88 15.13
N LYS A 242 -24.60 -14.55 16.07
CA LYS A 242 -26.02 -14.28 16.35
C LYS A 242 -26.18 -13.38 17.58
N PRO A 243 -27.18 -12.47 17.62
CA PRO A 243 -27.46 -11.65 18.79
C PRO A 243 -27.67 -12.50 20.05
N GLY A 244 -26.92 -12.17 21.12
CA GLY A 244 -26.95 -12.90 22.40
C GLY A 244 -25.96 -14.06 22.51
N GLU A 245 -25.32 -14.50 21.43
CA GLU A 245 -24.13 -15.36 21.52
C GLU A 245 -22.97 -14.56 22.15
N ARG A 246 -22.16 -15.23 22.97
CA ARG A 246 -20.96 -14.65 23.60
C ARG A 246 -19.71 -15.51 23.48
N ASN A 247 -19.84 -16.76 23.06
CA ASN A 247 -18.70 -17.60 22.72
C ASN A 247 -18.37 -17.37 21.24
N VAL A 248 -17.08 -17.33 20.92
CA VAL A 248 -16.60 -17.37 19.54
C VAL A 248 -15.99 -18.74 19.29
N VAL A 249 -16.51 -19.47 18.30
CA VAL A 249 -16.04 -20.83 17.96
C VAL A 249 -15.59 -20.87 16.51
N PHE A 250 -14.29 -21.04 16.30
CA PHE A 250 -13.68 -21.21 14.99
C PHE A 250 -13.51 -22.71 14.68
N TYR A 251 -14.18 -23.18 13.65
CA TYR A 251 -13.95 -24.49 13.04
C TYR A 251 -12.94 -24.35 11.90
N ILE A 252 -11.79 -25.02 12.04
CA ILE A 252 -10.64 -24.94 11.15
C ILE A 252 -10.53 -26.26 10.39
N SER A 253 -10.65 -26.18 9.06
CA SER A 253 -10.39 -27.27 8.14
C SER A 253 -9.01 -27.06 7.51
N GLU A 254 -7.95 -27.62 8.11
CA GLU A 254 -6.55 -27.38 7.68
C GLU A 254 -6.25 -27.85 6.24
N GLY A 255 -6.87 -28.96 5.80
CA GLY A 255 -6.52 -29.62 4.53
C GLY A 255 -5.15 -30.33 4.58
N PRO A 256 -4.64 -30.84 3.45
CA PRO A 256 -3.29 -31.37 3.36
C PRO A 256 -2.25 -30.24 3.41
N ARG A 257 -1.09 -30.53 4.00
CA ARG A 257 0.12 -29.71 3.79
C ARG A 257 0.76 -30.11 2.47
N GLU A 258 1.06 -29.12 1.65
CA GLU A 258 1.56 -29.25 0.28
C GLU A 258 2.98 -28.71 0.19
N LYS A 259 3.87 -29.45 -0.49
CA LYS A 259 5.30 -29.14 -0.60
C LYS A 259 5.80 -29.24 -2.03
N ILE A 260 6.70 -28.34 -2.39
CA ILE A 260 7.29 -28.27 -3.72
C ILE A 260 8.32 -29.41 -3.86
N ALA A 261 8.00 -30.38 -4.72
CA ALA A 261 8.93 -31.43 -5.11
C ALA A 261 9.93 -30.89 -6.15
N ALA A 262 9.41 -30.41 -7.27
CA ALA A 262 10.17 -29.85 -8.39
C ALA A 262 9.57 -28.52 -8.85
N VAL A 263 10.42 -27.69 -9.47
CA VAL A 263 10.01 -26.47 -10.19
C VAL A 263 10.70 -26.50 -11.54
N GLU A 264 9.92 -26.33 -12.60
CA GLU A 264 10.37 -26.41 -13.99
C GLU A 264 9.87 -25.17 -14.75
N VAL A 265 10.62 -24.77 -15.78
CA VAL A 265 10.20 -23.73 -16.73
C VAL A 265 10.12 -24.38 -18.10
N VAL A 266 9.08 -24.06 -18.87
CA VAL A 266 8.80 -24.67 -20.18
C VAL A 266 8.36 -23.59 -21.15
N GLY A 267 8.89 -23.58 -22.37
CA GLY A 267 8.54 -22.63 -23.42
C GLY A 267 9.46 -21.40 -23.51
N ASN A 268 10.47 -21.31 -22.65
CA ASN A 268 11.60 -20.39 -22.77
C ASN A 268 12.56 -20.81 -23.89
N ASP A 269 13.23 -19.83 -24.52
CA ASP A 269 14.38 -20.09 -25.40
C ASP A 269 15.65 -20.32 -24.55
N PRO A 270 16.27 -21.51 -24.59
CA PRO A 270 17.44 -21.84 -23.78
C PRO A 270 18.71 -21.05 -24.15
N TYR A 271 18.77 -20.44 -25.35
CA TYR A 271 19.85 -19.55 -25.76
C TYR A 271 19.71 -18.13 -25.16
N LEU A 272 18.50 -17.72 -24.78
CA LEU A 272 18.21 -16.45 -24.12
C LEU A 272 18.20 -16.57 -22.59
N ALA A 273 17.58 -17.62 -22.07
CA ALA A 273 17.43 -17.83 -20.64
C ALA A 273 17.48 -19.32 -20.27
N GLN A 274 18.64 -19.76 -19.81
CA GLN A 274 18.83 -21.08 -19.20
C GLN A 274 17.96 -21.23 -17.93
N ASP A 275 17.29 -22.35 -17.78
CA ASP A 275 16.35 -22.64 -16.68
C ASP A 275 17.01 -22.42 -15.31
N ALA A 276 18.27 -22.85 -15.16
CA ALA A 276 19.06 -22.66 -13.94
C ALA A 276 19.20 -21.18 -13.53
N ARG A 277 19.20 -20.24 -14.49
CA ARG A 277 19.20 -18.80 -14.24
C ARG A 277 17.81 -18.31 -13.84
N LEU A 278 16.76 -18.76 -14.52
CA LEU A 278 15.38 -18.42 -14.20
C LEU A 278 14.99 -18.87 -12.78
N LEU A 279 15.38 -20.09 -12.40
CA LEU A 279 15.21 -20.66 -11.06
C LEU A 279 15.90 -19.85 -9.95
N THR A 280 16.90 -19.00 -10.24
CA THR A 280 17.49 -18.10 -9.22
C THR A 280 16.59 -16.94 -8.82
N LEU A 281 15.56 -16.63 -9.61
CA LEU A 281 14.60 -15.55 -9.32
C LEU A 281 13.53 -15.96 -8.30
N PHE A 282 13.36 -17.26 -8.04
CA PHE A 282 12.18 -17.79 -7.35
C PHE A 282 12.33 -17.83 -5.82
N GLU A 283 11.26 -17.46 -5.13
CA GLU A 283 11.04 -17.76 -3.71
C GLU A 283 10.51 -19.19 -3.51
N SER A 284 9.78 -19.70 -4.50
CA SER A 284 9.22 -21.06 -4.57
C SER A 284 10.32 -22.07 -4.90
N LYS A 285 10.96 -22.64 -3.86
CA LYS A 285 12.15 -23.49 -4.02
C LYS A 285 11.83 -24.98 -3.98
N ALA A 286 12.22 -25.67 -5.05
CA ALA A 286 12.25 -27.13 -5.15
C ALA A 286 13.17 -27.79 -4.12
N ARG A 287 12.99 -29.09 -3.91
CA ARG A 287 13.86 -29.92 -3.10
C ARG A 287 15.22 -30.14 -3.80
N LEU A 288 16.30 -29.56 -3.27
CA LEU A 288 17.66 -29.97 -3.65
C LEU A 288 17.97 -31.39 -3.14
N SER A 289 18.84 -32.11 -3.86
CA SER A 289 19.16 -33.50 -3.54
C SER A 289 19.83 -33.64 -2.16
N ASN A 290 19.44 -34.71 -1.45
CA ASN A 290 19.96 -35.14 -0.15
C ASN A 290 19.84 -34.18 1.06
N TRP A 291 19.41 -32.93 0.90
CA TRP A 291 19.04 -32.05 2.03
C TRP A 291 17.51 -31.88 2.11
N ILE A 292 16.90 -32.17 3.26
CA ILE A 292 15.43 -32.31 3.40
C ILE A 292 14.75 -30.94 3.63
N ILE A 293 14.96 -30.00 2.70
CA ILE A 293 14.23 -28.72 2.61
C ILE A 293 13.76 -28.53 1.17
N GLY A 294 12.66 -29.18 0.82
CA GLY A 294 11.76 -28.67 -0.22
C GLY A 294 10.87 -27.60 0.42
N GLY A 295 10.60 -26.51 -0.30
CA GLY A 295 9.75 -25.43 0.19
C GLY A 295 8.31 -25.90 0.39
N ASP A 296 7.62 -25.28 1.35
CA ASP A 296 6.16 -25.38 1.43
C ASP A 296 5.53 -24.65 0.23
N TYR A 297 4.50 -25.25 -0.38
CA TYR A 297 3.81 -24.65 -1.52
C TYR A 297 2.85 -23.55 -1.03
N ILE A 298 3.15 -22.31 -1.42
CA ILE A 298 2.46 -21.10 -0.97
C ILE A 298 2.02 -20.33 -2.22
N PRO A 299 0.71 -20.27 -2.54
CA PRO A 299 0.21 -19.74 -3.82
C PRO A 299 0.66 -18.30 -4.14
N SER A 300 0.74 -17.44 -3.12
CA SER A 300 1.18 -16.04 -3.28
C SER A 300 2.65 -15.91 -3.72
N LYS A 301 3.52 -16.84 -3.31
CA LYS A 301 4.92 -16.88 -3.78
C LYS A 301 5.02 -17.33 -5.23
N VAL A 302 4.16 -18.25 -5.65
CA VAL A 302 4.10 -18.71 -7.05
C VAL A 302 3.58 -17.59 -7.97
N GLU A 303 2.62 -16.78 -7.53
CA GLU A 303 2.17 -15.59 -8.25
C GLU A 303 3.29 -14.52 -8.36
N ASN A 304 3.96 -14.21 -7.24
CA ASN A 304 5.12 -13.30 -7.20
C ASN A 304 6.27 -13.79 -8.12
N ASP A 305 6.53 -15.10 -8.18
CA ASP A 305 7.54 -15.67 -9.06
C ASP A 305 7.12 -15.61 -10.56
N MET A 306 5.83 -15.70 -10.87
CA MET A 306 5.30 -15.42 -12.22
C MET A 306 5.48 -13.95 -12.61
N GLU A 307 5.19 -13.00 -11.71
CA GLU A 307 5.42 -11.57 -11.94
C GLU A 307 6.91 -11.25 -12.16
N LYS A 308 7.82 -11.91 -11.43
CA LYS A 308 9.27 -11.80 -11.65
C LYS A 308 9.70 -12.33 -13.01
N LEU A 309 9.17 -13.46 -13.47
CA LEU A 309 9.45 -13.98 -14.81
C LEU A 309 8.98 -13.01 -15.90
N VAL A 310 7.72 -12.55 -15.82
CA VAL A 310 7.16 -11.55 -16.75
C VAL A 310 8.00 -10.28 -16.75
N THR A 311 8.45 -9.81 -15.58
CA THR A 311 9.33 -8.63 -15.44
C THR A 311 10.72 -8.87 -16.02
N TYR A 312 11.32 -10.05 -15.81
CA TYR A 312 12.61 -10.43 -16.39
C TYR A 312 12.56 -10.40 -17.91
N TYR A 313 11.52 -10.98 -18.51
CA TYR A 313 11.33 -10.98 -19.96
C TYR A 313 11.05 -9.58 -20.53
N ARG A 314 10.18 -8.79 -19.89
CA ARG A 314 9.94 -7.39 -20.27
C ARG A 314 11.23 -6.55 -20.23
N ASN A 315 12.10 -6.78 -19.25
CA ASN A 315 13.41 -6.12 -19.16
C ASN A 315 14.38 -6.50 -20.29
N LEU A 316 14.18 -7.64 -20.96
CA LEU A 316 14.93 -8.11 -22.13
C LEU A 316 14.29 -7.70 -23.49
N GLY A 317 13.19 -6.95 -23.46
CA GLY A 317 12.49 -6.44 -24.64
C GLY A 317 11.23 -7.23 -25.05
N TYR A 318 10.78 -8.18 -24.23
CA TYR A 318 9.59 -9.00 -24.50
C TYR A 318 8.37 -8.42 -23.81
N PHE A 319 7.79 -7.36 -24.39
CA PHE A 319 6.67 -6.64 -23.77
C PHE A 319 5.38 -7.48 -23.67
N GLN A 320 5.17 -8.38 -24.64
CA GLN A 320 4.03 -9.30 -24.71
C GLN A 320 4.26 -10.61 -23.94
N ALA A 321 5.36 -10.74 -23.19
CA ALA A 321 5.65 -11.95 -22.43
C ALA A 321 4.52 -12.29 -21.45
N THR A 322 4.07 -13.54 -21.50
CA THR A 322 3.06 -14.12 -20.61
C THR A 322 3.62 -15.38 -19.96
N VAL A 323 3.20 -15.61 -18.71
CA VAL A 323 3.60 -16.79 -17.93
C VAL A 323 2.35 -17.38 -17.32
N GLY A 324 2.05 -18.63 -17.67
CA GLY A 324 1.05 -19.45 -16.98
C GLY A 324 1.72 -20.37 -15.96
N ARG A 325 0.89 -21.03 -15.13
CA ARG A 325 1.33 -22.14 -14.27
C ARG A 325 0.50 -23.39 -14.54
N GLN A 326 1.16 -24.54 -14.53
CA GLN A 326 0.55 -25.84 -14.29
C GLN A 326 1.02 -26.37 -12.93
N ILE A 327 0.12 -27.02 -12.21
CA ILE A 327 0.33 -27.57 -10.88
C ILE A 327 -0.05 -29.05 -10.95
N ASP A 328 0.95 -29.92 -10.94
CA ASP A 328 0.75 -31.37 -10.85
C ASP A 328 0.90 -31.81 -9.39
N TYR A 329 0.00 -32.68 -8.92
CA TYR A 329 0.02 -33.27 -7.58
C TYR A 329 0.45 -34.73 -7.65
N ASP A 330 1.12 -35.22 -6.61
CA ASP A 330 1.33 -36.66 -6.43
C ASP A 330 0.07 -37.38 -5.92
N ASP A 331 0.07 -38.72 -5.95
CA ASP A 331 -1.06 -39.55 -5.50
C ASP A 331 -1.45 -39.31 -4.02
N SER A 332 -0.54 -38.82 -3.18
CA SER A 332 -0.85 -38.46 -1.79
C SER A 332 -1.37 -37.03 -1.59
N GLY A 333 -1.28 -36.18 -2.61
CA GLY A 333 -1.67 -34.76 -2.54
C GLY A 333 -0.79 -33.91 -1.61
N HIS A 334 0.39 -34.40 -1.24
CA HIS A 334 1.35 -33.71 -0.37
C HIS A 334 2.54 -33.10 -1.12
N TRP A 335 2.81 -33.58 -2.33
CA TRP A 335 3.90 -33.13 -3.18
C TRP A 335 3.35 -32.49 -4.45
N VAL A 336 3.94 -31.36 -4.80
CA VAL A 336 3.53 -30.50 -5.91
C VAL A 336 4.72 -30.28 -6.84
N THR A 337 4.51 -30.54 -8.13
CA THR A 337 5.42 -30.13 -9.19
C THR A 337 4.86 -28.90 -9.88
N LEU A 338 5.61 -27.79 -9.81
CA LEU A 338 5.23 -26.52 -10.42
C LEU A 338 5.90 -26.38 -11.79
N ARG A 339 5.09 -26.22 -12.85
CA ARG A 339 5.60 -25.88 -14.19
C ARG A 339 5.17 -24.47 -14.56
N PHE A 340 6.14 -23.58 -14.76
CA PHE A 340 5.90 -22.26 -15.33
C PHE A 340 5.93 -22.35 -16.86
N ILE A 341 4.80 -22.09 -17.50
CA ILE A 341 4.65 -22.14 -18.95
C ILE A 341 4.85 -20.73 -19.49
N VAL A 342 6.01 -20.48 -20.09
CA VAL A 342 6.41 -19.20 -20.65
C VAL A 342 5.99 -19.12 -22.12
N ASN A 343 5.40 -18.00 -22.51
CA ASN A 343 5.31 -17.57 -23.90
C ASN A 343 5.93 -16.16 -23.99
N GLU A 344 7.15 -16.10 -24.54
CA GLU A 344 7.94 -14.87 -24.58
C GLU A 344 7.32 -13.81 -25.50
N GLY A 345 6.66 -14.22 -26.59
CA GLY A 345 6.17 -13.32 -27.64
C GLY A 345 7.31 -12.67 -28.47
N PRO A 346 7.00 -11.66 -29.30
CA PRO A 346 8.01 -10.98 -30.12
C PRO A 346 8.96 -10.13 -29.26
N ARG A 347 10.27 -10.26 -29.50
CA ARG A 347 11.29 -9.40 -28.89
C ARG A 347 11.38 -8.07 -29.64
N TYR A 348 11.19 -6.96 -28.93
CA TYR A 348 11.12 -5.65 -29.54
C TYR A 348 12.49 -5.06 -29.90
N ARG A 349 12.59 -4.51 -31.12
CA ARG A 349 13.70 -3.70 -31.61
C ARG A 349 13.36 -2.21 -31.61
N ILE A 350 14.40 -1.40 -31.46
CA ILE A 350 14.33 0.06 -31.37
C ILE A 350 14.47 0.62 -32.78
N THR A 351 13.37 1.13 -33.33
CA THR A 351 13.34 1.71 -34.69
C THR A 351 13.91 3.12 -34.72
N ASN A 352 13.66 3.92 -33.68
CA ASN A 352 14.10 5.31 -33.60
C ASN A 352 14.31 5.73 -32.14
N VAL A 353 15.21 6.69 -31.93
CA VAL A 353 15.50 7.32 -30.63
C VAL A 353 15.38 8.83 -30.81
N ARG A 354 14.44 9.45 -30.08
CA ARG A 354 14.18 10.89 -30.13
C ARG A 354 14.50 11.53 -28.80
N ILE A 355 14.85 12.82 -28.86
CA ILE A 355 15.07 13.67 -27.70
C ILE A 355 14.28 14.96 -27.92
N GLU A 356 13.45 15.32 -26.96
CA GLU A 356 12.49 16.43 -27.03
C GLU A 356 12.51 17.24 -25.73
N GLY A 357 12.07 18.49 -25.79
CA GLY A 357 12.16 19.44 -24.67
C GLY A 357 13.54 20.09 -24.46
N ASN A 358 14.63 19.48 -24.96
CA ASN A 358 15.99 20.04 -24.89
C ASN A 358 16.12 21.35 -25.70
N LYS A 359 16.55 22.43 -25.04
CA LYS A 359 16.80 23.77 -25.63
C LYS A 359 18.20 24.29 -25.30
N GLN A 360 18.72 23.95 -24.13
CA GLN A 360 20.02 24.43 -23.63
C GLN A 360 21.18 23.50 -24.02
N VAL A 361 20.91 22.20 -24.19
CA VAL A 361 21.91 21.21 -24.64
C VAL A 361 21.63 20.79 -26.08
N SER A 362 22.68 20.66 -26.91
CA SER A 362 22.55 20.25 -28.30
C SER A 362 22.16 18.77 -28.46
N LYS A 363 21.35 18.45 -29.48
CA LYS A 363 20.92 17.06 -29.73
C LYS A 363 22.09 16.14 -30.06
N ASP A 364 23.09 16.63 -30.79
CA ASP A 364 24.32 15.90 -31.13
C ASP A 364 25.06 15.39 -29.88
N LEU A 365 25.25 16.25 -28.87
CA LEU A 365 25.92 15.89 -27.62
C LEU A 365 25.11 14.85 -26.84
N LEU A 366 23.78 15.02 -26.75
CA LEU A 366 22.92 14.04 -26.08
C LEU A 366 22.89 12.69 -26.83
N SER A 367 22.87 12.69 -28.16
CA SER A 367 22.94 11.45 -28.96
C SER A 367 24.29 10.73 -28.88
N LYS A 368 25.36 11.41 -28.46
CA LYS A 368 26.68 10.81 -28.17
C LYS A 368 26.82 10.31 -26.73
N LEU A 369 25.87 10.66 -25.86
CA LEU A 369 25.82 10.23 -24.46
C LEU A 369 24.88 9.04 -24.24
N ILE A 370 23.86 8.89 -25.08
CA ILE A 370 22.96 7.73 -25.11
C ILE A 370 23.71 6.54 -25.72
N THR A 371 23.65 5.38 -25.07
CA THR A 371 24.22 4.11 -25.54
C THR A 371 23.31 3.41 -26.55
N ILE A 372 21.99 3.49 -26.33
CA ILE A 372 20.96 2.87 -27.18
C ILE A 372 20.96 3.45 -28.59
N SER A 373 21.05 2.58 -29.61
CA SER A 373 20.98 2.93 -31.02
C SER A 373 19.74 2.38 -31.73
N SER A 374 19.44 2.92 -32.92
CA SER A 374 18.45 2.31 -33.82
C SER A 374 18.98 0.96 -34.35
N GLY A 375 18.11 -0.05 -34.38
CA GLY A 375 18.43 -1.43 -34.73
C GLY A 375 18.65 -2.35 -33.52
N ASP A 376 18.98 -1.81 -32.35
CA ASP A 376 19.19 -2.58 -31.12
C ASP A 376 17.91 -3.24 -30.62
N TYR A 377 18.08 -4.34 -29.87
CA TYR A 377 16.99 -4.91 -29.07
C TYR A 377 16.81 -4.12 -27.76
N PHE A 378 15.57 -3.92 -27.33
CA PHE A 378 15.29 -3.21 -26.09
C PHE A 378 15.87 -3.92 -24.86
N LEU A 379 16.64 -3.19 -24.05
CA LEU A 379 17.11 -3.63 -22.73
C LEU A 379 16.83 -2.54 -21.69
N ARG A 380 16.04 -2.86 -20.66
CA ARG A 380 15.61 -1.87 -19.65
C ARG A 380 16.78 -1.27 -18.87
N ASN A 381 17.86 -2.03 -18.68
CA ASN A 381 19.06 -1.57 -17.98
C ASN A 381 19.83 -0.50 -18.78
N GLN A 382 19.91 -0.62 -20.11
CA GLN A 382 20.52 0.43 -20.94
C GLN A 382 19.68 1.71 -20.88
N LEU A 383 18.35 1.59 -20.99
CA LEU A 383 17.45 2.75 -20.89
C LEU A 383 17.60 3.48 -19.55
N GLY A 384 17.74 2.74 -18.45
CA GLY A 384 18.00 3.32 -17.13
C GLY A 384 19.34 4.05 -17.03
N ASN A 385 20.40 3.46 -17.58
CA ASN A 385 21.75 4.05 -17.60
C ASN A 385 21.80 5.34 -18.45
N ASP A 386 21.18 5.32 -19.63
CA ASP A 386 21.13 6.47 -20.54
C ASP A 386 20.31 7.61 -19.92
N LEU A 387 19.16 7.29 -19.30
CA LEU A 387 18.30 8.24 -18.59
C LEU A 387 19.04 8.94 -17.44
N GLU A 388 19.74 8.19 -16.58
CA GLU A 388 20.51 8.80 -15.48
C GLU A 388 21.75 9.55 -16.01
N SER A 389 22.35 9.11 -17.13
CA SER A 389 23.46 9.83 -17.78
C SER A 389 23.03 11.21 -18.29
N ILE A 390 21.84 11.32 -18.91
CA ILE A 390 21.26 12.61 -19.31
C ILE A 390 20.99 13.48 -18.08
N LYS A 391 20.43 12.92 -16.99
CA LYS A 391 20.20 13.65 -15.73
C LYS A 391 21.50 14.15 -15.09
N ASP A 392 22.55 13.34 -15.04
CA ASP A 392 23.84 13.76 -14.49
C ASP A 392 24.54 14.82 -15.38
N LEU A 393 24.31 14.81 -16.70
CA LEU A 393 24.75 15.91 -17.58
C LEU A 393 24.02 17.22 -17.26
N TYR A 394 22.68 17.22 -17.23
CA TYR A 394 21.91 18.42 -16.89
C TYR A 394 22.21 18.90 -15.47
N GLY A 395 22.41 17.98 -14.53
CA GLY A 395 22.90 18.26 -13.18
C GLY A 395 24.24 19.00 -13.18
N LYS A 396 25.24 18.57 -13.96
CA LYS A 396 26.54 19.30 -14.08
C LYS A 396 26.40 20.72 -14.61
N LEU A 397 25.37 20.98 -15.42
CA LEU A 397 25.11 22.27 -16.06
C LEU A 397 24.27 23.24 -15.22
N GLY A 398 23.95 22.91 -13.96
CA GLY A 398 23.16 23.76 -13.05
C GLY A 398 21.68 23.40 -12.95
N TYR A 399 21.17 22.50 -13.79
CA TYR A 399 19.74 22.17 -13.89
C TYR A 399 19.33 21.09 -12.88
N ILE A 400 19.52 21.39 -11.59
CA ILE A 400 19.32 20.43 -10.48
C ILE A 400 17.89 19.90 -10.34
N TYR A 401 16.88 20.63 -10.82
CA TYR A 401 15.47 20.22 -10.81
C TYR A 401 14.97 19.71 -12.17
N SER A 402 15.87 19.47 -13.13
CA SER A 402 15.51 18.89 -14.44
C SER A 402 14.86 17.52 -14.29
N LYS A 403 13.88 17.24 -15.15
CA LYS A 403 13.18 15.94 -15.21
C LYS A 403 13.40 15.33 -16.59
N VAL A 404 13.91 14.10 -16.59
CA VAL A 404 14.09 13.30 -17.80
C VAL A 404 13.15 12.10 -17.68
N ASN A 405 12.17 12.06 -18.57
CA ASN A 405 11.19 11.00 -18.72
C ASN A 405 11.47 10.20 -20.01
N THR A 406 10.92 9.00 -20.10
CA THR A 406 11.02 8.15 -21.30
C THR A 406 9.63 7.67 -21.69
N ASP A 407 9.14 8.13 -22.84
CA ASP A 407 7.97 7.58 -23.50
C ASP A 407 8.39 6.45 -24.46
N ILE A 408 7.67 5.33 -24.46
CA ILE A 408 7.96 4.13 -25.25
C ILE A 408 6.76 3.89 -26.16
N ARG A 409 6.91 4.29 -27.43
CA ARG A 409 5.86 4.26 -28.44
C ARG A 409 5.96 2.97 -29.24
N PHE A 410 5.04 2.04 -29.00
CA PHE A 410 4.92 0.82 -29.80
C PHE A 410 4.38 1.15 -31.19
N ARG A 411 4.92 0.49 -32.23
CA ARG A 411 4.37 0.58 -33.60
C ARG A 411 3.14 -0.33 -33.74
N GLU A 412 2.42 -0.14 -34.84
CA GLU A 412 1.39 -1.08 -35.32
C GLU A 412 2.01 -2.45 -35.68
N THR A 413 3.27 -2.45 -36.14
CA THR A 413 4.11 -3.63 -36.38
C THR A 413 4.58 -4.26 -35.05
N PRO A 414 4.17 -5.51 -34.73
CA PRO A 414 4.62 -6.19 -33.52
C PRO A 414 6.13 -6.43 -33.54
N GLY A 415 6.80 -6.15 -32.42
CA GLY A 415 8.26 -6.24 -32.31
C GLY A 415 9.02 -4.96 -32.68
N GLU A 416 8.34 -3.84 -32.95
CA GLU A 416 8.96 -2.54 -33.18
C GLU A 416 8.49 -1.48 -32.17
N LEU A 417 9.42 -0.67 -31.68
CA LEU A 417 9.12 0.50 -30.84
C LEU A 417 10.03 1.70 -31.16
N GLU A 418 9.62 2.87 -30.68
CA GLU A 418 10.33 4.14 -30.75
C GLU A 418 10.46 4.70 -29.32
N ILE A 419 11.66 5.15 -28.94
CA ILE A 419 11.93 5.71 -27.60
C ILE A 419 12.04 7.22 -27.72
N VAL A 420 11.28 7.95 -26.90
CA VAL A 420 11.35 9.41 -26.81
C VAL A 420 11.80 9.80 -25.41
N PHE A 421 12.99 10.40 -25.32
CA PHE A 421 13.46 11.06 -24.11
C PHE A 421 12.86 12.47 -24.04
N GLU A 422 11.97 12.68 -23.07
CA GLU A 422 11.34 13.97 -22.82
C GLU A 422 12.08 14.68 -21.68
N VAL A 423 12.64 15.85 -21.98
CA VAL A 423 13.47 16.63 -21.05
C VAL A 423 12.76 17.94 -20.66
N ASP A 424 12.32 18.02 -19.41
CA ASP A 424 12.00 19.29 -18.74
C ASP A 424 13.30 19.82 -18.11
N GLU A 425 13.96 20.76 -18.79
CA GLU A 425 15.26 21.30 -18.35
C GLU A 425 15.15 22.12 -17.05
N GLY A 426 13.99 22.73 -16.78
CA GLY A 426 13.80 23.64 -15.65
C GLY A 426 14.68 24.90 -15.69
N GLU A 427 14.92 25.49 -14.52
CA GLU A 427 15.80 26.66 -14.35
C GLU A 427 17.24 26.25 -13.99
N GLN A 428 18.20 27.12 -14.28
CA GLN A 428 19.62 26.92 -13.95
C GLN A 428 19.95 27.53 -12.58
N PHE A 429 20.46 26.71 -11.66
CA PHE A 429 20.79 27.13 -10.29
C PHE A 429 22.30 27.24 -10.06
N LYS A 430 22.65 28.12 -9.12
CA LYS A 430 24.00 28.27 -8.57
C LYS A 430 24.01 27.92 -7.09
N VAL A 431 25.16 27.51 -6.58
CA VAL A 431 25.38 27.27 -5.15
C VAL A 431 25.33 28.61 -4.41
N GLY A 432 24.35 28.77 -3.52
CA GLY A 432 24.23 29.93 -2.63
C GLY A 432 25.09 29.78 -1.36
N GLU A 433 24.65 30.40 -0.25
CA GLU A 433 25.27 30.16 1.06
C GLU A 433 25.01 28.72 1.54
N ILE A 434 26.06 28.05 2.04
CA ILE A 434 25.98 26.69 2.56
C ILE A 434 25.76 26.73 4.08
N ALA A 435 24.50 26.81 4.49
CA ALA A 435 24.10 26.78 5.90
C ALA A 435 24.33 25.39 6.52
N VAL A 436 25.41 25.25 7.31
CA VAL A 436 25.77 24.00 7.99
C VAL A 436 25.03 23.88 9.33
N HIS A 437 24.20 22.84 9.46
CA HIS A 437 23.51 22.48 10.69
C HIS A 437 23.99 21.11 11.20
N ILE A 438 24.42 21.03 12.46
CA ILE A 438 24.89 19.80 13.10
C ILE A 438 23.96 19.46 14.26
N ALA A 439 23.29 18.30 14.20
CA ALA A 439 22.46 17.79 15.28
C ALA A 439 23.29 16.95 16.27
N GLY A 440 22.95 17.02 17.55
CA GLY A 440 23.60 16.24 18.61
C GLY A 440 23.64 16.97 19.95
N ILE A 441 23.98 16.24 21.02
CA ILE A 441 24.03 16.78 22.39
C ILE A 441 25.27 17.68 22.60
N SER A 442 26.35 17.47 21.84
CA SER A 442 27.46 18.42 21.76
C SER A 442 28.13 18.38 20.37
N PRO A 443 27.95 19.39 19.50
CA PRO A 443 28.58 19.43 18.19
C PRO A 443 30.05 19.89 18.30
N HIS A 444 30.95 18.95 18.62
CA HIS A 444 32.40 19.22 18.68
C HIS A 444 33.04 19.51 17.30
N THR A 445 32.38 19.09 16.21
CA THR A 445 32.85 19.28 14.84
C THR A 445 32.63 20.73 14.37
N LYS A 446 33.70 21.42 13.97
CA LYS A 446 33.62 22.79 13.42
C LYS A 446 33.01 22.77 12.01
N ASN A 447 32.20 23.77 11.67
CA ASN A 447 31.58 23.89 10.33
C ASN A 447 32.61 23.83 9.18
N SER A 448 33.82 24.37 9.38
CA SER A 448 34.90 24.31 8.38
C SER A 448 35.36 22.89 8.05
N VAL A 449 35.25 21.93 8.98
CA VAL A 449 35.58 20.51 8.71
C VAL A 449 34.57 19.90 7.73
N ILE A 450 33.31 20.33 7.79
CA ILE A 450 32.24 19.91 6.88
C ILE A 450 32.42 20.60 5.53
N LEU A 451 32.60 21.93 5.51
CA LEU A 451 32.78 22.71 4.28
C LEU A 451 34.00 22.23 3.47
N ASN A 452 35.14 21.96 4.12
CA ASN A 452 36.34 21.40 3.49
C ASN A 452 36.15 19.98 2.91
N ARG A 453 35.00 19.34 3.15
CA ARG A 453 34.66 18.00 2.64
C ARG A 453 33.60 18.01 1.53
N LEU A 454 32.97 19.16 1.29
CA LEU A 454 32.09 19.39 0.14
C LEU A 454 32.92 19.64 -1.13
N SER A 455 32.33 19.42 -2.30
CA SER A 455 32.84 19.92 -3.59
C SER A 455 31.95 21.02 -4.16
N LEU A 456 31.13 21.64 -3.30
CA LEU A 456 30.21 22.72 -3.63
C LEU A 456 30.85 24.03 -3.19
N ILE A 457 31.07 24.96 -4.13
CA ILE A 457 31.66 26.26 -3.87
C ILE A 457 30.59 27.33 -4.14
N PRO A 458 30.29 28.24 -3.19
CA PRO A 458 29.35 29.33 -3.41
C PRO A 458 29.70 30.17 -4.66
N GLY A 459 28.73 30.35 -5.55
CA GLY A 459 28.88 31.04 -6.84
C GLY A 459 28.98 30.15 -8.09
N ASP A 460 29.41 28.88 -7.91
CA ASP A 460 29.47 27.88 -8.99
C ASP A 460 28.08 27.34 -9.36
N LEU A 461 27.98 26.63 -10.49
CA LEU A 461 26.76 25.93 -10.89
C LEU A 461 26.41 24.81 -9.90
N ALA A 462 25.14 24.73 -9.50
CA ALA A 462 24.69 23.68 -8.58
C ALA A 462 24.66 22.32 -9.29
N SER A 463 25.23 21.28 -8.67
CA SER A 463 25.35 19.96 -9.29
C SER A 463 24.79 18.85 -8.41
N ASN A 464 23.81 18.10 -8.93
CA ASN A 464 23.26 16.91 -8.28
C ASN A 464 24.35 15.85 -8.04
N GLN A 465 25.28 15.68 -8.98
CA GLN A 465 26.41 14.76 -8.80
C GLN A 465 27.31 15.21 -7.63
N GLU A 466 27.60 16.51 -7.50
CA GLU A 466 28.49 16.99 -6.42
C GLU A 466 27.80 17.15 -5.06
N MET A 467 26.47 17.28 -5.01
CA MET A 467 25.70 17.09 -3.78
C MET A 467 25.79 15.62 -3.33
N ARG A 468 25.43 14.67 -4.21
CA ARG A 468 25.55 13.21 -3.95
C ARG A 468 26.98 12.79 -3.59
N SER A 469 28.01 13.37 -4.23
CA SER A 469 29.42 13.07 -3.93
C SER A 469 29.82 13.61 -2.55
N SER A 470 29.34 14.81 -2.18
CA SER A 470 29.61 15.45 -0.89
C SER A 470 28.94 14.71 0.27
N GLU A 471 27.67 14.30 0.13
CA GLU A 471 26.99 13.43 1.09
C GLU A 471 27.77 12.13 1.32
N ARG A 472 28.16 11.45 0.24
CA ARG A 472 28.95 10.20 0.31
C ARG A 472 30.31 10.42 0.98
N ARG A 473 30.97 11.55 0.72
CA ARG A 473 32.24 11.97 1.37
C ARG A 473 32.09 12.30 2.85
N LEU A 474 30.91 12.76 3.28
CA LEU A 474 30.56 13.02 4.69
C LEU A 474 30.17 11.74 5.44
N ARG A 475 29.38 10.84 4.83
CA ARG A 475 29.03 9.54 5.42
C ARG A 475 30.29 8.71 5.68
N HIS A 476 31.11 8.49 4.65
CA HIS A 476 32.39 7.77 4.78
C HIS A 476 33.53 8.59 5.42
N SER A 477 33.23 9.66 6.17
CA SER A 477 34.27 10.43 6.90
C SER A 477 34.53 9.90 8.32
N SER A 478 33.64 9.06 8.85
CA SER A 478 33.60 8.65 10.27
C SER A 478 33.48 9.80 11.28
N LEU A 479 33.14 11.02 10.83
CA LEU A 479 32.85 12.18 11.70
C LEU A 479 31.42 12.17 12.27
N PHE A 480 30.56 11.28 11.78
CA PHE A 480 29.14 11.18 12.13
C PHE A 480 28.76 9.70 12.24
N ASN A 481 27.93 9.36 13.23
CA ASN A 481 27.36 8.02 13.37
C ASN A 481 26.14 7.91 12.45
N ASP A 482 26.18 7.03 11.45
CA ASP A 482 25.11 6.83 10.46
C ASP A 482 24.28 5.54 10.68
N GLY A 483 24.51 4.86 11.81
CA GLY A 483 23.71 3.70 12.22
C GLY A 483 22.24 4.05 12.44
N ALA A 484 21.34 3.24 11.86
CA ALA A 484 19.90 3.51 11.79
C ALA A 484 19.15 3.68 13.13
N MET A 485 19.80 3.37 14.27
CA MET A 485 19.26 3.57 15.62
C MET A 485 19.85 4.80 16.35
N MET A 486 20.71 5.59 15.69
CA MET A 486 21.47 6.69 16.31
C MET A 486 21.29 8.06 15.64
N GLY A 487 20.78 8.14 14.41
CA GLY A 487 20.45 9.43 13.80
C GLY A 487 20.16 9.37 12.30
N SER A 488 19.72 10.51 11.74
CA SER A 488 19.61 10.70 10.29
C SER A 488 21.00 10.89 9.65
N PRO A 489 21.30 10.24 8.52
CA PRO A 489 22.60 10.39 7.87
C PRO A 489 22.79 11.80 7.29
N PRO A 490 24.04 12.30 7.16
CA PRO A 490 24.30 13.60 6.54
C PRO A 490 23.75 13.65 5.11
N THR A 491 22.99 14.71 4.86
CA THR A 491 22.12 14.93 3.70
C THR A 491 22.10 16.42 3.37
N ILE A 492 22.17 16.78 2.09
CA ILE A 492 22.22 18.16 1.60
C ILE A 492 20.82 18.55 1.09
N VAL A 493 20.16 19.45 1.80
CA VAL A 493 18.82 19.93 1.43
C VAL A 493 18.95 21.26 0.69
N VAL A 494 18.64 21.27 -0.60
CA VAL A 494 18.55 22.52 -1.38
C VAL A 494 17.32 23.29 -0.92
N ARG A 495 17.57 24.48 -0.35
CA ARG A 495 16.53 25.50 -0.12
C ARG A 495 16.63 26.52 -1.23
N THR A 496 15.82 26.38 -2.28
CA THR A 496 15.55 27.51 -3.17
C THR A 496 14.88 28.59 -2.33
N GLU A 497 15.45 29.78 -2.26
CA GLU A 497 14.69 30.93 -1.79
C GLU A 497 13.54 31.14 -2.78
N GLU A 498 12.30 30.94 -2.31
CA GLU A 498 11.14 31.44 -3.04
C GLU A 498 11.38 32.93 -3.29
N ILE A 499 11.55 33.32 -4.55
CA ILE A 499 11.58 34.73 -4.94
C ILE A 499 10.16 35.27 -4.77
N LYS A 500 9.80 35.50 -3.50
CA LYS A 500 8.62 36.23 -3.09
C LYS A 500 8.79 37.63 -3.64
N THR A 501 8.19 37.85 -4.81
CA THR A 501 8.01 39.15 -5.42
C THR A 501 7.23 40.02 -4.45
N GLN A 502 7.94 40.68 -3.53
CA GLN A 502 7.38 41.79 -2.79
C GLN A 502 6.85 42.75 -3.85
N PRO A 503 5.53 43.04 -3.90
CA PRO A 503 4.98 43.87 -4.95
C PRO A 503 5.65 45.24 -4.86
N LYS A 504 6.51 45.53 -5.84
CA LYS A 504 7.25 46.78 -5.96
C LYS A 504 6.23 47.91 -5.88
N LYS A 505 6.16 48.59 -4.73
CA LYS A 505 5.15 49.62 -4.45
C LYS A 505 5.09 50.56 -5.66
N PRO A 506 3.92 50.71 -6.32
CA PRO A 506 3.79 51.66 -7.42
C PRO A 506 4.26 53.03 -6.95
N GLY A 507 5.21 53.62 -7.67
CA GLY A 507 5.66 54.97 -7.39
C GLY A 507 4.48 55.92 -7.49
N LEU A 508 4.41 56.90 -6.57
CA LEU A 508 3.38 57.93 -6.64
C LEU A 508 3.49 58.64 -8.00
N PRO A 509 2.40 58.76 -8.78
CA PRO A 509 2.46 59.48 -10.04
C PRO A 509 2.80 60.96 -9.78
N PRO A 510 3.63 61.61 -10.63
CA PRO A 510 3.92 63.02 -10.49
C PRO A 510 2.65 63.86 -10.64
N ALA A 511 2.55 64.95 -9.89
CA ALA A 511 1.37 65.81 -9.90
C ALA A 511 1.12 66.42 -11.30
N PRO A 512 -0.14 66.44 -11.79
CA PRO A 512 -0.45 66.98 -13.12
C PRO A 512 -0.24 68.49 -13.16
N ASN A 513 0.47 68.96 -14.18
CA ASN A 513 0.83 70.36 -14.37
C ASN A 513 -0.36 71.16 -14.95
N PRO A 514 -0.88 72.22 -14.28
CA PRO A 514 -2.13 72.86 -14.67
C PRO A 514 -1.96 73.87 -15.82
N LYS A 515 -1.92 73.39 -17.08
CA LYS A 515 -2.19 74.16 -18.30
C LYS A 515 -2.33 73.27 -19.55
N SER A 516 -3.57 73.01 -19.97
CA SER A 516 -4.01 72.86 -21.38
C SER A 516 -5.50 72.53 -21.40
N ALA A 517 -6.32 73.50 -21.78
CA ALA A 517 -7.74 73.32 -22.02
C ALA A 517 -8.02 73.50 -23.52
N THR A 518 -8.78 72.58 -24.11
CA THR A 518 -9.41 72.72 -25.42
C THR A 518 -10.68 71.84 -25.42
N GLU A 519 -11.64 72.16 -26.29
CA GLU A 519 -13.07 72.02 -25.98
C GLU A 519 -13.73 70.73 -26.52
N PRO A 520 -14.88 70.32 -25.96
CA PRO A 520 -15.62 69.13 -26.39
C PRO A 520 -16.64 69.44 -27.50
N THR A 521 -16.96 68.44 -28.34
CA THR A 521 -18.16 68.48 -29.20
C THR A 521 -18.97 67.19 -29.14
N THR A 522 -20.29 67.36 -29.13
CA THR A 522 -21.32 66.36 -28.84
C THR A 522 -21.76 65.59 -30.08
N ASN A 523 -22.05 64.28 -29.96
CA ASN A 523 -23.31 63.61 -30.37
C ASN A 523 -23.15 62.07 -30.45
N THR A 524 -24.18 61.21 -30.37
CA THR A 524 -25.52 61.14 -29.72
C THR A 524 -26.12 59.76 -30.14
N ILE A 525 -27.27 59.34 -29.57
CA ILE A 525 -28.10 58.12 -29.86
C ILE A 525 -27.84 56.97 -28.85
N ARG A 526 -28.70 56.80 -27.82
CA ARG A 526 -29.96 55.97 -27.80
C ARG A 526 -29.71 54.47 -28.08
N GLY A 527 -29.87 53.51 -27.16
CA GLY A 527 -30.12 53.57 -25.71
C GLY A 527 -31.38 52.81 -25.28
N GLN A 528 -31.27 52.02 -24.20
CA GLN A 528 -32.39 51.57 -23.36
C GLN A 528 -31.88 51.11 -21.98
N SER A 529 -32.73 51.29 -20.98
CA SER A 529 -32.51 51.03 -19.54
C SER A 529 -33.89 50.83 -18.88
N PRO A 530 -34.05 50.57 -17.56
CA PRO A 530 -33.06 50.26 -16.51
C PRO A 530 -33.55 49.18 -15.47
N VAL A 531 -32.89 49.16 -14.30
CA VAL A 531 -33.50 49.11 -12.93
C VAL A 531 -33.65 47.76 -12.16
N PHE A 532 -32.76 47.60 -11.14
CA PHE A 532 -32.95 46.98 -9.80
C PHE A 532 -33.32 45.47 -9.70
N SER A 533 -33.21 44.73 -8.59
CA SER A 533 -32.98 44.96 -7.12
C SER A 533 -32.41 43.64 -6.51
N ARG A 534 -31.77 43.51 -5.32
CA ARG A 534 -31.21 44.43 -4.30
C ARG A 534 -30.48 43.60 -3.20
N TYR A 535 -29.41 44.16 -2.60
CA TYR A 535 -28.86 43.85 -1.27
C TYR A 535 -28.34 42.41 -0.99
N GLU A 536 -27.44 42.15 -0.03
CA GLU A 536 -27.15 42.81 1.27
C GLU A 536 -25.65 43.20 1.54
N PRO A 537 -25.32 43.89 2.66
CA PRO A 537 -24.08 44.68 2.83
C PRO A 537 -22.87 43.85 3.30
N VAL A 538 -21.61 44.17 2.98
CA VAL A 538 -20.83 45.38 3.32
C VAL A 538 -20.66 45.61 4.83
N ASN A 539 -19.44 45.38 5.33
CA ASN A 539 -18.84 46.36 6.22
C ASN A 539 -17.33 46.51 5.93
N ARG A 540 -16.83 47.75 5.97
CA ARG A 540 -15.40 48.12 5.91
C ARG A 540 -15.08 48.79 7.26
N THR A 541 -13.83 48.88 7.71
CA THR A 541 -12.95 50.02 7.38
C THR A 541 -11.62 49.84 8.12
N SER A 542 -10.53 50.35 7.54
CA SER A 542 -9.18 50.34 8.13
C SER A 542 -8.66 51.76 8.38
N ALA A 543 -8.07 52.01 9.55
CA ALA A 543 -7.28 53.23 9.84
C ALA A 543 -6.21 52.98 10.93
N TYR A 544 -5.15 53.78 10.89
CA TYR A 544 -3.96 53.88 11.79
C TYR A 544 -3.80 55.38 12.20
N PRO A 545 -2.73 55.91 12.86
CA PRO A 545 -1.52 55.32 13.50
C PRO A 545 -1.06 55.90 14.89
N LEU A 546 -0.12 55.20 15.57
CA LEU A 546 1.02 55.73 16.41
C LEU A 546 0.71 56.52 17.73
N PRO A 547 1.69 56.84 18.64
CA PRO A 547 3.17 56.84 18.53
C PRO A 547 3.98 56.09 19.64
N GLN A 548 5.25 56.50 19.85
CA GLN A 548 6.41 55.77 20.42
C GLN A 548 6.72 56.01 21.92
N PHE A 549 7.53 55.12 22.55
CA PHE A 549 8.82 55.33 23.29
C PHE A 549 9.22 53.97 23.95
N ILE A 550 10.44 53.40 23.94
CA ILE A 550 11.84 53.78 24.27
C ILE A 550 12.31 53.31 25.68
N GLN A 551 13.31 52.40 25.70
CA GLN A 551 14.24 52.06 26.82
C GLN A 551 13.62 51.44 28.12
N ARG A 552 14.36 50.79 29.06
CA ARG A 552 15.80 50.44 29.20
C ARG A 552 16.02 49.18 30.08
N ILE A 553 17.10 48.46 29.82
CA ILE A 553 18.03 47.73 30.74
C ILE A 553 17.61 47.57 32.23
N SER A 554 17.55 46.32 32.76
CA SER A 554 18.62 45.78 33.65
C SER A 554 18.35 44.38 34.24
N ASN A 555 19.42 43.57 34.27
CA ASN A 555 19.78 42.45 35.15
C ASN A 555 18.80 42.01 36.28
N LYS A 556 18.49 40.71 36.32
CA LYS A 556 19.33 39.78 37.11
C LYS A 556 19.31 38.36 36.56
#